data_AF-A0A815A213-F1
#
_entry.id   AF-A0A815A213-F1
#
_cell.length_a   1.000
_cell.length_b   1.000
_cell.length_c   1.000
_cell.angle_alpha   90.00
_cell.angle_beta   90.00
_cell.angle_gamma   90.00
#
_symmetry.space_group_name_H-M   'P 1'
#
loop_
_entity.id
_entity.type
_entity.pdbx_description
1 polymer ?
#
loop_
_entity_poly.entity_id
_entity_poly.type
_entity_poly.pdbx_seq_one_letter_code
_entity_poly.pdbx_strand_id
1 'polypeptide(L)'
;MITNVQQSKNFNRFSFIWLDTIINDSGECIEIQERLRIFINNLKIFQNNDKCMQYIESLSNDRLVLIINDCLGKKFISNVHHLRQVYSIYIFIVLIK
;
A
#
# COMPACT_ATOMS: atom_id res chain seq x y z
N MET A 1 -1.12 -0.60 -36.74
CA MET A 1 -1.79 -1.30 -35.63
C MET A 1 -0.93 -1.13 -34.40
N ILE A 2 -1.29 -0.19 -33.53
CA ILE A 2 -0.61 -0.01 -32.24
C ILE A 2 -1.32 -0.97 -31.28
N THR A 3 -0.62 -2.00 -30.82
CA THR A 3 -1.14 -2.99 -29.89
C THR A 3 -1.45 -2.30 -28.57
N ASN A 4 -2.74 -2.19 -28.29
CA ASN A 4 -3.29 -1.75 -27.03
C ASN A 4 -2.85 -2.78 -25.96
N VAL A 5 -1.81 -2.45 -25.19
CA VAL A 5 -1.34 -3.27 -24.08
C VAL A 5 -2.46 -3.31 -23.05
N GLN A 6 -3.00 -4.50 -22.81
CA GLN A 6 -4.06 -4.77 -21.84
C GLN A 6 -3.63 -4.30 -20.43
N GLN A 7 -4.00 -3.08 -20.05
CA GLN A 7 -3.66 -2.53 -18.73
C GLN A 7 -4.64 -2.90 -17.60
N SER A 8 -5.74 -3.63 -17.84
CA SER A 8 -6.88 -3.58 -16.90
C SER A 8 -7.36 -4.88 -16.26
N LYS A 9 -6.68 -6.03 -16.39
CA LYS A 9 -7.23 -7.31 -15.85
C LYS A 9 -6.54 -7.94 -14.63
N ASN A 10 -5.34 -7.51 -14.24
CA ASN A 10 -4.59 -8.22 -13.20
C ASN A 10 -4.65 -7.60 -11.80
N PHE A 11 -5.07 -6.33 -11.65
CA PHE A 11 -5.15 -5.68 -10.34
C PHE A 11 -6.37 -6.12 -9.50
N ASN A 12 -7.37 -6.77 -10.10
CA ASN A 12 -8.55 -7.25 -9.38
C ASN A 12 -8.27 -8.33 -8.33
N ARG A 13 -7.04 -8.86 -8.27
CA ARG A 13 -6.57 -9.83 -7.26
C ARG A 13 -5.58 -9.26 -6.26
N PHE A 14 -5.24 -7.98 -6.38
CA PHE A 14 -4.31 -7.31 -5.50
C PHE A 14 -5.04 -6.31 -4.61
N SER A 15 -4.87 -6.46 -3.30
CA SER A 15 -5.23 -5.43 -2.34
C SER A 15 -4.04 -4.49 -2.20
N PHE A 16 -4.28 -3.19 -2.27
CA PHE A 16 -3.25 -2.17 -2.08
C PHE A 16 -3.49 -1.44 -0.78
N ILE A 17 -2.48 -1.42 0.08
CA ILE A 17 -2.53 -0.76 1.37
C ILE A 17 -1.43 0.29 1.44
N TRP A 18 -1.78 1.49 1.86
CA TRP A 18 -0.85 2.53 2.30
C TRP A 18 -1.00 2.70 3.80
N LEU A 19 0.06 2.40 4.56
CA LEU A 19 0.11 2.59 6.00
C LEU A 19 1.02 3.77 6.34
N ASP A 20 0.42 4.81 6.90
CA ASP A 20 1.12 6.04 7.29
C ASP A 20 0.55 6.58 8.59
N THR A 21 1.18 6.20 9.71
CA THR A 21 0.75 6.60 11.06
C THR A 21 1.19 8.02 11.42
N ILE A 22 2.16 8.56 10.67
CA ILE A 22 2.54 9.95 10.76
C ILE A 22 1.62 10.61 9.75
N ILE A 23 0.63 11.38 10.21
CA ILE A 23 -0.20 12.17 9.32
C ILE A 23 0.72 13.20 8.68
N ASN A 24 1.37 12.82 7.58
CA ASN A 24 2.25 13.69 6.87
C ASN A 24 1.39 14.39 5.81
N ASP A 25 0.48 15.24 6.27
CA ASP A 25 -0.34 16.16 5.45
C ASP A 25 0.51 17.18 4.66
N SER A 26 1.81 16.93 4.55
CA SER A 26 2.66 17.46 3.49
C SER A 26 1.97 17.30 2.13
N GLY A 27 1.98 18.37 1.33
CA GLY A 27 1.39 18.35 -0.01
C GLY A 27 1.93 17.23 -0.90
N GLU A 28 3.18 16.80 -0.68
CA GLU A 28 3.79 15.69 -1.41
C GLU A 28 3.12 14.33 -1.15
N CYS A 29 2.80 14.00 0.11
CA CYS A 29 2.12 12.73 0.42
C CYS A 29 0.70 12.70 -0.17
N ILE A 30 -0.01 13.84 -0.11
CA ILE A 30 -1.34 13.98 -0.70
C ILE A 30 -1.25 13.79 -2.22
N GLU A 31 -0.30 14.43 -2.89
CA GLU A 31 -0.11 14.29 -4.34
C GLU A 31 0.19 12.84 -4.75
N ILE A 32 1.03 12.14 -3.98
CA ILE A 32 1.36 10.73 -4.26
C ILE A 32 0.15 9.83 -4.06
N GLN A 33 -0.63 10.02 -3.00
CA GLN A 33 -1.85 9.26 -2.76
C GLN A 33 -2.89 9.49 -3.87
N GLU A 34 -3.08 10.74 -4.30
CA GLU A 34 -3.94 11.11 -5.42
C GLU A 34 -3.49 10.41 -6.71
N ARG A 35 -2.20 10.48 -7.04
CA ARG A 35 -1.64 9.79 -8.21
C ARG A 35 -1.83 8.28 -8.13
N LEU A 36 -1.59 7.66 -6.98
CA LEU A 36 -1.78 6.23 -6.80
C LEU A 36 -3.25 5.81 -6.97
N ARG A 37 -4.20 6.62 -6.48
CA ARG A 37 -5.64 6.36 -6.66
C ARG A 37 -6.06 6.35 -8.13
N ILE A 38 -5.41 7.16 -8.99
CA ILE A 38 -5.69 7.17 -10.44
C ILE A 38 -5.36 5.81 -11.08
N PHE A 39 -4.28 5.16 -10.62
CA PHE A 39 -3.85 3.86 -11.16
C PHE A 39 -4.42 2.65 -10.40
N ILE A 40 -4.85 2.85 -9.15
CA ILE A 40 -5.21 1.79 -8.21
C ILE A 40 -6.57 2.09 -7.58
N ASN A 41 -7.64 1.58 -8.18
CA ASN A 41 -9.02 1.81 -7.72
C ASN A 41 -9.31 1.35 -6.28
N ASN A 42 -8.55 0.39 -5.75
CA ASN A 42 -8.81 -0.24 -4.45
C ASN A 42 -7.76 0.10 -3.38
N LEU A 43 -7.07 1.24 -3.49
CA LEU A 43 -6.10 1.68 -2.48
C LEU A 43 -6.80 1.95 -1.13
N LYS A 44 -6.40 1.23 -0.09
CA LYS A 44 -6.82 1.46 1.29
C LYS A 44 -5.73 2.18 2.06
N ILE A 45 -6.09 3.27 2.74
CA ILE A 45 -5.15 4.08 3.52
C ILE A 45 -5.45 3.86 5.00
N PHE A 46 -4.43 3.55 5.78
CA PHE A 46 -4.51 3.38 7.22
C PHE A 46 -3.52 4.31 7.92
N GLN A 47 -3.97 4.92 9.01
CA GLN A 47 -3.14 5.74 9.90
C GLN A 47 -2.87 5.04 11.24
N ASN A 48 -3.31 3.78 11.38
CA ASN A 48 -3.22 3.00 12.60
C ASN A 48 -2.80 1.57 12.25
N ASN A 49 -1.74 1.10 12.89
CA ASN A 49 -1.17 -0.23 12.64
C ASN A 49 -2.16 -1.35 12.96
N ASP A 50 -2.89 -1.27 14.07
CA ASP A 50 -3.78 -2.35 14.51
C ASP A 50 -4.98 -2.49 13.57
N LYS A 51 -5.57 -1.37 13.13
CA LYS A 51 -6.63 -1.39 12.11
C LYS A 51 -6.12 -1.93 10.77
N CYS A 52 -4.89 -1.58 10.40
CA CYS A 52 -4.25 -2.11 9.20
C CYS A 52 -4.06 -3.63 9.31
N MET A 53 -3.57 -4.13 10.45
CA MET A 53 -3.39 -5.56 10.69
C MET A 53 -4.70 -6.32 10.66
N GLN A 54 -5.74 -5.83 11.37
CA GLN A 54 -7.06 -6.45 11.35
C GLN A 54 -7.63 -6.55 9.93
N TYR A 55 -7.42 -5.52 9.11
CA TYR A 55 -7.83 -5.57 7.72
C TYR A 55 -7.02 -6.61 6.93
N ILE A 56 -5.69 -6.65 7.08
CA ILE A 56 -4.83 -7.65 6.43
C ILE A 56 -5.28 -9.06 6.78
N GLU A 57 -5.55 -9.34 8.05
CA GLU A 57 -6.02 -10.64 8.54
C GLU A 57 -7.41 -11.01 7.99
N SER A 58 -8.26 -10.03 7.69
CA SER A 58 -9.58 -10.25 7.09
C SER A 58 -9.53 -10.58 5.59
N LEU A 59 -8.40 -10.33 4.91
CA LEU A 59 -8.24 -10.62 3.49
C LEU A 59 -8.11 -12.13 3.27
N SER A 60 -9.03 -12.71 2.51
CA SER A 60 -8.94 -14.12 2.09
C SER A 60 -8.46 -14.22 0.65
N ASN A 61 -7.26 -14.78 0.46
CA ASN A 61 -6.65 -15.13 -0.85
C ASN A 61 -6.20 -13.98 -1.77
N ASP A 62 -6.38 -12.72 -1.38
CA ASP A 62 -5.85 -11.59 -2.16
C ASP A 62 -4.33 -11.43 -1.96
N ARG A 63 -3.63 -11.02 -3.03
CA ARG A 63 -2.22 -10.68 -2.94
C ARG A 63 -2.09 -9.24 -2.45
N LEU A 64 -1.46 -9.04 -1.31
CA LEU A 64 -1.28 -7.74 -0.69
C LEU A 64 -0.02 -7.06 -1.23
N VAL A 65 -0.18 -5.84 -1.73
CA VAL A 65 0.89 -4.87 -1.92
C VAL A 65 0.77 -3.82 -0.83
N LEU A 66 1.82 -3.69 -0.03
CA LEU A 66 1.87 -2.79 1.10
C LEU A 66 2.87 -1.67 0.83
N ILE A 67 2.46 -0.42 1.07
CA ILE A 67 3.29 0.77 1.03
C ILE A 67 3.37 1.29 2.46
N ILE A 68 4.57 1.46 3.01
CA ILE A 68 4.79 1.93 4.38
C ILE A 68 5.79 3.07 4.44
N ASN A 69 5.62 3.96 5.41
CA ASN A 69 6.60 4.97 5.75
C ASN A 69 7.77 4.34 6.56
N ASP A 70 9.01 4.75 6.27
CA ASP A 70 10.25 4.18 6.84
C ASP A 70 10.28 4.15 8.38
N CYS A 71 9.68 5.16 9.04
CA CYS A 71 9.56 5.22 10.50
C CYS A 71 8.82 4.02 11.11
N LEU A 72 7.95 3.36 10.35
CA LEU A 72 7.16 2.19 10.77
C LEU A 72 7.75 0.86 10.29
N GLY A 73 8.73 0.92 9.40
CA GLY A 73 9.17 -0.18 8.57
C GLY A 73 9.49 -1.43 9.37
N LYS A 74 10.42 -1.33 10.33
CA LYS A 74 10.98 -2.54 10.96
C LYS A 74 9.97 -3.37 11.75
N LYS A 75 9.20 -2.76 12.65
CA LYS A 75 8.28 -3.52 13.53
C LYS A 75 7.08 -4.05 12.74
N PHE A 76 6.52 -3.23 11.86
CA PHE A 76 5.36 -3.65 11.07
C PHE A 76 5.74 -4.71 10.04
N ILE A 77 6.85 -4.55 9.31
CA ILE A 77 7.36 -5.56 8.36
C ILE A 77 7.57 -6.89 9.06
N SER A 78 8.17 -6.89 10.26
CA SER A 78 8.40 -8.12 11.02
C SER A 78 7.09 -8.88 11.29
N ASN A 79 5.98 -8.17 11.51
CA ASN A 79 4.68 -8.76 11.76
C ASN A 79 3.95 -9.24 10.50
N VAL A 80 4.28 -8.73 9.30
CA VAL A 80 3.53 -9.06 8.07
C VAL A 80 4.32 -9.89 7.06
N HIS A 81 5.66 -9.84 7.07
CA HIS A 81 6.49 -10.46 6.02
C HIS A 81 6.34 -11.98 5.91
N HIS A 82 5.90 -12.64 6.98
CA HIS A 82 5.67 -14.08 7.01
C HIS A 82 4.29 -14.47 6.45
N LEU A 83 3.37 -13.52 6.27
CA LEU A 83 2.03 -13.78 5.78
C LEU A 83 2.10 -14.09 4.28
N ARG A 84 1.54 -15.23 3.88
CA ARG A 84 1.55 -15.70 2.49
C ARG A 84 0.85 -14.73 1.53
N GLN A 85 -0.11 -13.94 2.00
CA GLN A 85 -0.76 -12.93 1.18
C GLN A 85 0.16 -11.76 0.81
N VAL A 86 1.23 -11.48 1.56
CA VAL A 86 2.15 -10.37 1.26
C VAL A 86 2.96 -10.68 0.01
N TYR A 87 2.66 -9.97 -1.07
CA TYR A 87 3.34 -10.11 -2.34
C TYR A 87 4.52 -9.15 -2.47
N SER A 88 4.37 -7.92 -2.00
CA SER A 88 5.42 -6.90 -2.07
C SER A 88 5.22 -5.85 -0.98
N ILE A 89 6.35 -5.34 -0.47
CA ILE A 89 6.38 -4.22 0.47
C ILE A 89 7.24 -3.13 -0.15
N TYR A 90 6.69 -1.94 -0.30
CA TYR A 90 7.38 -0.73 -0.73
C TYR A 90 7.58 0.18 0.47
N ILE A 91 8.81 0.61 0.70
CA ILE A 91 9.14 1.59 1.73
C ILE A 91 9.21 2.95 1.05
N PHE A 92 8.34 3.85 1.48
CA PHE A 92 8.28 5.23 1.04
C PHE A 92 9.02 6.11 2.05
N ILE A 93 9.94 6.93 1.56
CA ILE A 93 10.74 7.86 2.35
C ILE A 93 10.42 9.27 1.86
N VAL A 94 9.92 10.12 2.75
CA VAL A 94 9.82 11.56 2.51
C VAL A 94 11.11 12.21 2.99
N LEU A 95 11.83 12.85 2.08
CA LEU A 95 12.95 13.70 2.43
C LEU A 95 12.41 15.03 2.96
N ILE A 96 12.36 15.20 4.27
CA ILE A 96 12.12 16.51 4.88
C ILE A 96 13.35 17.37 4.56
N LYS A 97 13.14 18.44 3.79
CA LYS A 97 14.17 19.45 3.47
C LYS A 97 14.30 20.49 4.58
#